data_AF-A0A942T4X3-F1
#
_entry.id   AF-A0A942T4X3-F1
#
_cell.length_a   1.000
_cell.length_b   1.000
_cell.length_c   1.000
_cell.angle_alpha   90.00
_cell.angle_beta   90.00
_cell.angle_gamma   90.00
#
_symmetry.space_group_name_H-M   'P 1'
#
loop_
_entity.id
_entity.type
_entity.pdbx_description
1 polymer ?
#
loop_
_entity_poly.entity_id
_entity_poly.type
_entity_poly.pdbx_seq_one_letter_code
_entity_poly.pdbx_strand_id
1 'polypeptide(L)'
;MFYTYNLYSSDQLGFTNSYHIQTELPPHKFRAIMMEFRRGGNNDPQAFVKYMREHFPDSFRLFEYDDVVQYDADQENSVILSNLLDQNNQTI
;
A
#
# COMPACT_ATOMS: atom_id res chain seq x y z
N MET A 1 -12.96 6.77 12.19
CA MET A 1 -11.51 6.45 12.29
C MET A 1 -11.17 5.62 11.07
N PHE A 2 -10.20 6.05 10.27
CA PHE A 2 -9.84 5.38 9.02
C PHE A 2 -8.70 4.38 9.26
N TYR A 3 -8.75 3.27 8.53
CA TYR A 3 -7.76 2.21 8.51
C TYR A 3 -7.20 2.08 7.11
N THR A 4 -5.90 1.78 7.02
CA THR A 4 -5.20 1.56 5.75
C THR A 4 -4.91 0.08 5.58
N TYR A 5 -5.20 -0.46 4.40
CA TYR A 5 -4.93 -1.84 4.02
C TYR A 5 -4.18 -1.86 2.70
N ASN A 6 -3.13 -2.68 2.63
CA ASN A 6 -2.36 -2.88 1.42
C ASN A 6 -2.73 -4.25 0.82
N LEU A 7 -3.13 -4.26 -0.45
CA LEU A 7 -3.35 -5.48 -1.22
C LEU A 7 -2.28 -5.59 -2.28
N TYR A 8 -1.58 -6.71 -2.29
CA TYR A 8 -0.58 -7.00 -3.29
C TYR A 8 -1.17 -7.98 -4.30
N SER A 9 -1.11 -7.62 -5.58
CA SER A 9 -1.33 -8.58 -6.66
C SER A 9 -0.01 -9.26 -6.97
N SER A 10 0.04 -10.57 -6.80
CA SER A 10 1.15 -11.41 -7.26
C SER A 10 0.78 -12.03 -8.60
N ASP A 11 0.65 -11.19 -9.63
CA ASP A 11 0.57 -11.71 -10.99
C ASP A 11 1.97 -11.76 -11.61
N GLN A 12 2.22 -12.82 -12.37
CA GLN A 12 3.53 -13.20 -12.91
C GLN A 12 4.10 -12.07 -13.78
N LEU A 13 5.43 -11.86 -13.70
CA LEU A 13 6.27 -10.88 -14.43
C LEU A 13 6.68 -9.60 -13.66
N GLY A 14 6.97 -9.70 -12.36
CA GLY A 14 7.83 -8.74 -11.66
C GLY A 14 7.24 -7.35 -11.37
N PHE A 15 6.01 -7.08 -11.81
CA PHE A 15 5.25 -5.89 -11.42
C PHE A 15 4.24 -6.25 -10.32
N THR A 16 4.61 -5.98 -9.07
CA THR A 16 3.65 -6.03 -7.95
C THR A 16 2.77 -4.79 -8.00
N ASN A 17 1.56 -4.92 -8.56
CA ASN A 17 0.55 -3.90 -8.39
C ASN A 17 0.10 -3.91 -6.92
N SER A 18 0.42 -2.85 -6.18
CA SER A 18 -0.02 -2.62 -4.81
C SER A 18 -1.21 -1.66 -4.79
N TYR A 19 -2.30 -2.09 -4.18
CA TYR A 19 -3.48 -1.26 -3.95
C TYR A 19 -3.49 -0.84 -2.49
N HIS A 20 -3.49 0.48 -2.23
CA HIS A 20 -3.62 1.01 -0.89
C HIS A 20 -5.04 1.52 -0.69
N ILE A 21 -5.75 0.86 0.22
CA ILE A 21 -7.16 1.08 0.52
C ILE A 21 -7.23 1.77 1.86
N GLN A 22 -7.80 2.96 1.88
CA GLN A 22 -8.23 3.62 3.11
C GLN A 22 -9.73 3.43 3.29
N THR A 23 -10.13 2.91 4.45
CA THR A 23 -11.54 2.72 4.78
C THR A 23 -11.86 2.84 6.26
N GLU A 24 -13.11 3.19 6.60
CA GLU A 24 -13.60 3.20 7.98
C GLU A 24 -13.83 1.79 8.54
N LEU A 25 -13.74 0.77 7.69
CA LEU A 25 -13.94 -0.61 8.09
C LEU A 25 -12.79 -1.08 8.99
N PRO A 26 -13.08 -1.51 10.24
CA PRO A 26 -12.08 -2.06 11.13
C PRO A 26 -11.58 -3.43 10.64
N PRO A 27 -10.40 -3.88 11.10
CA PRO A 27 -9.71 -5.05 10.53
C PRO A 27 -10.53 -6.33 10.47
N HIS A 28 -11.34 -6.58 11.50
CA HIS A 28 -12.19 -7.77 11.57
C HIS A 28 -13.31 -7.76 10.50
N LYS A 29 -13.93 -6.60 10.23
CA LYS A 29 -14.95 -6.45 9.18
C LYS A 29 -14.32 -6.52 7.80
N PHE A 30 -13.19 -5.83 7.60
CA PHE A 30 -12.47 -5.87 6.34
C PHE A 30 -12.06 -7.31 5.97
N ARG A 31 -11.53 -8.07 6.94
CA ARG A 31 -11.20 -9.49 6.75
C ARG A 31 -12.43 -10.35 6.43
N ALA A 32 -13.55 -10.13 7.11
CA ALA A 32 -14.79 -10.86 6.85
C ALA A 32 -15.28 -10.64 5.42
N ILE A 33 -15.33 -9.39 4.97
CA ILE A 33 -15.73 -9.01 3.61
C ILE A 33 -14.79 -9.62 2.57
N MET A 34 -13.47 -9.59 2.82
CA MET A 34 -12.50 -10.21 1.92
C MET A 34 -12.66 -11.73 1.84
N MET A 35 -12.89 -12.41 2.96
CA MET A 35 -13.12 -13.86 2.96
C MET A 35 -14.42 -14.24 2.24
N GLU A 36 -15.46 -13.41 2.38
CA GLU A 36 -16.73 -13.59 1.69
C GLU A 36 -16.57 -13.38 0.17
N PHE A 37 -15.85 -12.34 -0.25
CA PHE A 37 -15.52 -12.09 -1.65
C PHE A 37 -14.75 -13.27 -2.27
N ARG A 38 -13.73 -13.79 -1.57
CA ARG A 38 -12.96 -14.96 -2.02
C ARG A 38 -13.79 -16.24 -2.09
N ARG A 39 -14.80 -16.40 -1.22
CA ARG A 39 -15.75 -17.52 -1.28
C ARG A 39 -16.58 -17.52 -2.57
N GLY A 40 -16.77 -16.36 -3.18
CA GLY A 40 -17.39 -16.22 -4.51
C GLY A 40 -16.51 -16.73 -5.67
N GLY A 41 -15.32 -17.28 -5.41
CA GLY A 41 -14.43 -17.85 -6.41
C GLY A 41 -13.49 -16.83 -7.07
N ASN A 42 -13.53 -15.57 -6.63
CA ASN A 42 -12.73 -14.49 -7.21
C ASN A 42 -11.56 -14.13 -6.26
N ASN A 43 -10.34 -14.37 -6.71
CA ASN A 43 -9.12 -14.08 -5.94
C ASN A 43 -8.36 -12.86 -6.46
N ASP A 44 -8.89 -12.21 -7.50
CA ASP A 44 -8.28 -11.03 -8.10
C ASP A 44 -8.41 -9.80 -7.15
N PRO A 45 -7.29 -9.21 -6.71
CA PRO A 45 -7.29 -8.00 -5.90
C PRO A 45 -7.96 -6.81 -6.59
N GLN A 46 -7.88 -6.72 -7.92
CA GLN A 46 -8.48 -5.63 -8.68
C GLN A 46 -10.01 -5.72 -8.66
N ALA A 47 -10.55 -6.93 -8.83
CA ALA A 47 -11.97 -7.21 -8.65
C ALA A 47 -12.45 -6.89 -7.23
N PHE A 48 -11.64 -7.16 -6.20
CA PHE A 48 -11.98 -6.81 -4.82
C PHE A 48 -12.01 -5.30 -4.58
N VAL A 49 -11.04 -4.56 -5.12
CA VAL A 49 -11.01 -3.09 -5.08
C VAL A 49 -12.27 -2.50 -5.73
N LYS A 50 -12.67 -3.03 -6.89
CA LYS A 50 -13.89 -2.60 -7.58
C LYS A 50 -15.13 -2.86 -6.73
N TYR A 51 -15.26 -4.05 -6.15
CA TYR A 51 -16.35 -4.40 -5.23
C TYR A 51 -16.43 -3.43 -4.05
N MET A 52 -15.30 -3.12 -3.42
CA MET A 52 -15.26 -2.20 -2.28
C MET A 52 -15.67 -0.77 -2.67
N ARG A 53 -15.29 -0.31 -3.86
CA ARG A 53 -15.69 1.00 -4.38
C ARG A 53 -17.19 1.09 -4.66
N GLU A 54 -17.79 0.02 -5.17
CA GLU A 54 -19.22 -0.03 -5.50
C GLU A 54 -20.11 -0.16 -4.24
N HIS A 55 -19.68 -0.96 -3.26
CA HIS A 55 -20.46 -1.22 -2.04
C HIS A 55 -20.21 -0.22 -0.91
N PHE A 56 -19.06 0.45 -0.89
CA PHE A 56 -18.66 1.37 0.18
C PHE A 56 -18.15 2.73 -0.34
N PRO A 57 -18.85 3.40 -1.27
CA PRO A 57 -18.33 4.59 -1.95
C PRO A 57 -17.94 5.75 -1.02
N ASP A 58 -18.69 5.96 0.07
CA ASP A 58 -18.43 7.06 1.01
C ASP A 58 -17.23 6.81 1.92
N SER A 59 -16.89 5.54 2.14
CA SER A 59 -15.86 5.12 3.09
C SER A 59 -14.69 4.43 2.41
N PHE A 60 -14.64 4.36 1.08
CA PHE A 60 -13.58 3.72 0.32
C PHE A 60 -12.76 4.77 -0.43
N ARG A 61 -11.47 4.84 -0.12
CA ARG A 61 -10.52 5.65 -0.89
C ARG A 61 -9.38 4.76 -1.34
N LEU A 62 -9.11 4.79 -2.63
CA LEU A 62 -7.87 4.24 -3.19
C LEU A 62 -6.85 5.37 -3.21
N PHE A 63 -5.64 5.12 -2.73
CA PHE A 63 -4.53 6.03 -2.93
C PHE A 63 -3.35 5.25 -3.50
N GLU A 64 -2.67 5.85 -4.46
CA GLU A 64 -1.42 5.34 -5.01
C GLU A 64 -0.30 6.01 -4.23
N TYR A 65 0.67 5.23 -3.74
CA TYR A 65 1.95 5.84 -3.38
C TYR A 65 2.59 6.25 -4.70
N ASP A 66 2.85 7.54 -4.85
CA ASP A 66 3.62 8.03 -5.98
C ASP A 66 5.07 7.59 -5.74
N ASP A 67 5.44 6.42 -6.26
CA ASP A 67 6.76 5.80 -6.08
C ASP A 67 7.92 6.74 -6.44
N VAL A 68 7.66 7.75 -7.28
CA VAL A 68 8.61 8.80 -7.64
C VAL A 68 9.03 9.63 -6.42
N VAL A 69 8.07 10.03 -5.57
CA VAL A 69 8.34 10.87 -4.40
C VAL A 69 9.09 10.09 -3.32
N GLN A 70 8.83 8.79 -3.21
CA GLN A 70 9.47 7.94 -2.21
C GLN A 70 10.91 7.57 -2.60
N TYR A 71 11.16 7.34 -3.90
CA TYR A 71 12.53 7.16 -4.40
C TYR A 71 13.39 8.41 -4.21
N ASP A 72 12.86 9.59 -4.53
CA ASP A 72 13.57 10.86 -4.36
C ASP A 72 13.90 11.12 -2.88
N ALA A 73 12.95 10.85 -1.97
CA ALA A 73 13.16 10.97 -0.54
C ALA A 73 14.21 9.97 0.01
N ASP A 74 14.21 8.72 -0.48
CA ASP A 74 15.18 7.71 -0.08
C ASP A 74 16.58 8.01 -0.61
N GLN A 75 16.69 8.58 -1.81
CA GLN A 75 17.96 9.04 -2.38
C GLN A 75 18.54 10.22 -1.60
N GLU A 76 17.70 11.22 -1.26
CA GLU A 76 18.13 12.37 -0.46
C GLU A 76 18.57 11.95 0.95
N ASN A 77 17.79 11.08 1.61
CA ASN A 77 18.13 10.54 2.93
C ASN A 77 19.44 9.73 2.91
N SER A 78 19.69 8.96 1.84
CA SER A 78 20.93 8.21 1.69
C SER A 78 22.15 9.12 1.55
N VAL A 79 22.03 10.22 0.81
CA VAL A 79 23.11 11.22 0.66
C VAL A 79 23.40 11.93 1.99
N ILE A 80 22.36 12.30 2.74
CA ILE A 80 22.52 12.92 4.07
C ILE A 80 23.21 11.95 5.04
N LEU A 81 22.81 10.68 5.07
CA LEU A 81 23.42 9.66 5.92
C LEU A 81 24.89 9.42 5.57
N SER A 82 25.24 9.34 4.28
CA SER A 82 26.65 9.22 3.85
C SER A 82 27.49 10.41 4.30
N ASN A 83 26.98 11.63 4.15
CA ASN A 83 27.72 12.83 4.58
C ASN A 83 27.91 12.90 6.10
N LEU A 84 26.92 12.47 6.89
CA LEU A 84 27.03 12.39 8.34
C LEU A 84 28.05 11.33 8.80
N LEU A 85 28.11 10.19 8.10
CA LEU A 85 29.11 9.15 8.36
C LEU A 85 30.52 9.63 8.04
N ASP A 86 30.71 10.31 6.91
CA ASP A 86 32.01 10.87 6.53
C ASP A 86 32.48 11.97 7.50
N GLN A 87 31.57 12.82 7.97
CA GLN A 87 31.88 13.82 9.00
C GLN A 87 32.31 13.19 10.33
N ASN A 88 31.66 12.10 10.75
CA ASN A 88 32.05 11.36 11.96
C ASN A 88 33.41 10.65 11.80
N ASN A 89 33.75 10.21 10.58
CA ASN A 89 35.01 9.53 10.28
C ASN A 89 36.21 10.48 10.15
N GLN A 90 35.98 11.77 9.89
CA GLN A 90 37.02 12.82 9.87
C GLN A 90 37.34 13.40 11.26
N THR A 91 36.54 13.09 12.29
CA THR A 91 36.77 13.51 13.68
C THR A 91 37.60 12.53 14.53
N ILE A 92 38.48 11.73 13.91
CA ILE A 92 39.48 10.90 14.61
C ILE A 92 40.89 11.34 14.21
#